data_AF-F0V2H5-F1
#
_entry.id   AF-F0V2H5-F1
#
_cell.length_a   1.000
_cell.length_b   1.000
_cell.length_c   1.000
_cell.angle_alpha   90.00
_cell.angle_beta   90.00
_cell.angle_gamma   90.00
#
_symmetry.space_group_name_H-M   'P 1'
#
loop_
_entity.id
_entity.type
_entity.pdbx_description
1 polymer ?
#
loop_
_entity_poly.entity_id
_entity_poly.type
_entity_poly.pdbx_seq_one_letter_code
_entity_poly.pdbx_strand_id
1 'polypeptide(L)'
;MIYEKIISLELDFFEISQTYSEDELEKFVKMLRELSIYNNLFLFTNESYSFVTKFTENWNLPVGYIVFNSGSCVYSLAESKKQFENFLDRDSAILIARFCFFHNLNFIIHTSENLSFTFGINLLNISSFRGLSFKYHFLVFQYKILKNWKSIYEVLHKYPIYSIEVLFEEKIDWFKECKMVAILQYLKSLECEFNTFETKSTIYFFSKENSKIETIQKVVSENTREEIENNLIYFSMNFPDFEFAIKTCFWFSDLKQADWITEKVADIDPIYMPRGNINWIEWWRENDYMWRHDLMKLGWIEKKIRNIDEEVIKSLNYEWKNNHFFELNLKSGLLSPKSLEGGERRWVIKRDDTLEKSSLFLFLWPDQISNICRAQKQ
;
A
#
# COMPACT_ATOMS: atom_id res chain seq x y z
N MET A 1 12.49 -20.01 11.97
CA MET A 1 13.11 -19.23 10.88
C MET A 1 12.32 -19.36 9.60
N ILE A 2 11.34 -18.46 9.43
CA ILE A 2 10.52 -18.36 8.23
C ILE A 2 11.22 -17.37 7.28
N TYR A 3 12.04 -17.91 6.38
CA TYR A 3 12.85 -17.18 5.40
C TYR A 3 12.07 -16.88 4.12
N GLU A 4 10.84 -16.40 4.25
CA GLU A 4 9.93 -16.22 3.11
C GLU A 4 9.90 -14.77 2.64
N LYS A 5 9.65 -14.59 1.34
CA LYS A 5 9.39 -13.28 0.73
C LYS A 5 8.19 -12.61 1.41
N ILE A 6 8.20 -11.29 1.47
CA ILE A 6 7.11 -10.50 2.05
C ILE A 6 6.41 -9.77 0.92
N ILE A 7 5.12 -10.03 0.74
CA ILE A 7 4.30 -9.34 -0.26
C ILE A 7 3.32 -8.47 0.49
N SER A 8 3.44 -7.15 0.32
CA SER A 8 2.57 -6.16 0.92
C SER A 8 1.70 -5.50 -0.14
N LEU A 9 0.38 -5.55 0.04
CA LEU A 9 -0.59 -4.96 -0.88
C LEU A 9 -1.33 -3.84 -0.15
N GLU A 10 -1.30 -2.61 -0.67
CA GLU A 10 -2.22 -1.56 -0.27
C GLU A 10 -3.55 -1.77 -0.97
N LEU A 11 -4.60 -2.05 -0.18
CA LEU A 11 -5.95 -2.29 -0.65
C LEU A 11 -6.86 -1.16 -0.20
N ASP A 12 -7.63 -0.63 -1.14
CA ASP A 12 -8.83 0.16 -0.85
C ASP A 12 -10.03 -0.76 -1.06
N PHE A 13 -10.47 -1.42 0.01
CA PHE A 13 -11.58 -2.36 -0.03
C PHE A 13 -12.88 -1.69 -0.47
N PHE A 14 -13.01 -0.39 -0.22
CA PHE A 14 -14.15 0.36 -0.68
C PHE A 14 -14.11 0.50 -2.20
N GLU A 15 -13.01 0.98 -2.78
CA GLU A 15 -12.82 1.04 -4.22
C GLU A 15 -13.04 -0.32 -4.89
N ILE A 16 -12.43 -1.38 -4.36
CA ILE A 16 -12.58 -2.74 -4.89
C ILE A 16 -14.07 -3.14 -4.88
N SER A 17 -14.80 -2.88 -3.79
CA SER A 17 -16.23 -3.18 -3.67
C SER A 17 -17.15 -2.39 -4.62
N GLN A 18 -16.65 -1.29 -5.20
CA GLN A 18 -17.41 -0.43 -6.10
C GLN A 18 -17.01 -0.58 -7.58
N THR A 19 -15.82 -1.10 -7.86
CA THR A 19 -15.22 -1.04 -9.21
C THR A 19 -15.12 -2.38 -9.90
N TYR A 20 -15.02 -3.48 -9.14
CA TYR A 20 -14.84 -4.81 -9.71
C TYR A 20 -16.20 -5.46 -9.96
N SER A 21 -16.29 -6.39 -10.91
CA SER A 21 -17.39 -7.35 -11.00
C SER A 21 -17.18 -8.53 -10.05
N GLU A 22 -18.19 -9.41 -9.93
CA GLU A 22 -18.08 -10.64 -9.13
C GLU A 22 -16.98 -11.57 -9.67
N ASP A 23 -16.92 -11.78 -10.99
CA ASP A 23 -15.87 -12.56 -11.65
C ASP A 23 -14.46 -11.96 -11.44
N GLU A 24 -14.35 -10.63 -11.44
CA GLU A 24 -13.09 -9.92 -11.16
C GLU A 24 -12.67 -10.11 -9.70
N LEU A 25 -13.62 -10.06 -8.76
CA LEU A 25 -13.36 -10.36 -7.35
C LEU A 25 -12.90 -11.81 -7.13
N GLU A 26 -13.51 -12.79 -7.82
CA GLU A 26 -13.06 -14.18 -7.70
C GLU A 26 -11.60 -14.35 -8.15
N LYS A 27 -11.22 -13.70 -9.27
CA LYS A 27 -9.82 -13.69 -9.74
C LYS A 27 -8.88 -13.02 -8.73
N PHE A 28 -9.31 -11.90 -8.14
CA PHE A 28 -8.61 -11.20 -7.08
C PHE A 28 -8.34 -12.10 -5.87
N VAL A 29 -9.39 -12.71 -5.33
CA VAL A 29 -9.31 -13.61 -4.17
C VAL A 29 -8.43 -14.82 -4.47
N LYS A 30 -8.57 -15.41 -5.67
CA LYS A 30 -7.72 -16.53 -6.09
C LYS A 30 -6.24 -16.14 -6.14
N MET A 31 -5.92 -14.95 -6.65
CA MET A 31 -4.54 -14.45 -6.65
C MET A 31 -4.02 -14.28 -5.23
N LEU A 32 -4.77 -13.62 -4.34
CA LEU A 32 -4.37 -13.47 -2.93
C LEU A 32 -4.13 -14.81 -2.24
N ARG A 33 -5.01 -15.79 -2.47
CA ARG A 33 -4.85 -17.14 -1.92
C ARG A 33 -3.54 -17.75 -2.38
N GLU A 34 -3.21 -17.67 -3.66
CA GLU A 34 -1.95 -18.21 -4.16
C GLU A 34 -0.74 -17.46 -3.63
N LEU A 35 -0.76 -16.12 -3.58
CA LEU A 35 0.32 -15.34 -2.97
C LEU A 35 0.57 -15.74 -1.52
N SER A 36 -0.51 -15.96 -0.74
CA SER A 36 -0.41 -16.34 0.67
C SER A 36 0.24 -17.70 0.90
N ILE A 37 0.14 -18.65 -0.04
CA ILE A 37 0.71 -19.99 0.12
C ILE A 37 2.23 -19.98 0.08
N TYR A 38 2.83 -19.04 -0.67
CA TYR A 38 4.27 -19.02 -0.94
C TYR A 38 5.01 -17.85 -0.28
N ASN A 39 4.29 -16.93 0.36
CA ASN A 39 4.85 -15.67 0.84
C ASN A 39 4.16 -15.23 2.14
N ASN A 40 4.88 -14.44 2.94
CA ASN A 40 4.27 -13.66 4.01
C ASN A 40 3.43 -12.53 3.39
N LEU A 41 2.13 -12.76 3.26
CA LEU A 41 1.19 -11.80 2.69
C LEU A 41 0.70 -10.81 3.75
N PHE A 42 0.88 -9.52 3.49
CA PHE A 42 0.33 -8.42 4.26
C PHE A 42 -0.64 -7.62 3.39
N LEU A 43 -1.87 -7.46 3.87
CA LEU A 43 -2.90 -6.64 3.23
C LEU A 43 -3.10 -5.39 4.08
N PHE A 44 -2.62 -4.24 3.62
CA PHE A 44 -2.75 -2.96 4.31
C PHE A 44 -3.98 -2.21 3.80
N THR A 45 -4.73 -1.62 4.74
CA THR A 45 -5.91 -0.83 4.42
C THR A 45 -6.14 0.23 5.49
N ASN A 46 -6.67 1.38 5.06
CA ASN A 46 -7.15 2.42 5.96
C ASN A 46 -8.57 2.15 6.48
N GLU A 47 -9.30 1.23 5.85
CA GLU A 47 -10.68 0.92 6.22
C GLU A 47 -10.80 0.21 7.57
N SER A 48 -11.97 0.36 8.19
CA SER A 48 -12.28 -0.27 9.47
C SER A 48 -12.44 -1.78 9.38
N TYR A 49 -12.03 -2.49 10.44
CA TYR A 49 -12.22 -3.93 10.61
C TYR A 49 -13.62 -4.41 10.21
N SER A 50 -14.69 -3.75 10.72
CA SER A 50 -16.08 -4.16 10.47
C SER A 50 -16.46 -4.23 8.99
N PHE A 51 -15.84 -3.41 8.16
CA PHE A 51 -16.11 -3.37 6.74
C PHE A 51 -15.27 -4.40 6.01
N VAL A 52 -13.99 -4.48 6.36
CA VAL A 52 -13.10 -5.41 5.69
C VAL A 52 -13.46 -6.85 6.02
N THR A 53 -13.89 -7.17 7.24
CA THR A 53 -14.37 -8.53 7.54
C THR A 53 -15.60 -8.88 6.71
N LYS A 54 -16.60 -8.01 6.61
CA LYS A 54 -17.78 -8.25 5.75
C LYS A 54 -17.41 -8.53 4.30
N PHE A 55 -16.35 -7.90 3.81
CA PHE A 55 -15.88 -8.11 2.44
C PHE A 55 -15.04 -9.38 2.29
N THR A 56 -14.26 -9.72 3.31
CA THR A 56 -13.29 -10.82 3.28
C THR A 56 -13.81 -12.13 3.89
N GLU A 57 -14.98 -12.13 4.52
CA GLU A 57 -15.63 -13.29 5.16
C GLU A 57 -15.65 -14.53 4.26
N ASN A 58 -15.86 -14.34 2.95
CA ASN A 58 -15.95 -15.43 1.98
C ASN A 58 -14.64 -15.77 1.27
N TRP A 59 -13.56 -15.03 1.52
CA TRP A 59 -12.31 -15.18 0.76
C TRP A 59 -11.57 -16.48 1.11
N ASN A 60 -11.78 -17.00 2.33
CA ASN A 60 -11.16 -18.23 2.81
C ASN A 60 -9.64 -18.25 2.54
N LEU A 61 -8.95 -17.13 2.84
CA LEU A 61 -7.49 -17.05 2.73
C LEU A 61 -6.85 -17.88 3.85
N PRO A 62 -5.97 -18.84 3.55
CA PRO A 62 -5.47 -19.78 4.55
C PRO A 62 -4.49 -19.16 5.54
N VAL A 63 -3.66 -18.21 5.08
CA VAL A 63 -2.61 -17.56 5.87
C VAL A 63 -2.42 -16.11 5.41
N GLY A 64 -1.68 -15.33 6.21
CA GLY A 64 -1.40 -13.92 5.96
C GLY A 64 -1.98 -13.01 7.04
N TYR A 65 -1.73 -11.72 6.87
CA TYR A 65 -2.10 -10.68 7.82
C TYR A 65 -2.91 -9.61 7.12
N ILE A 66 -3.99 -9.18 7.75
CA ILE A 66 -4.68 -7.95 7.33
C ILE A 66 -4.45 -6.88 8.40
N VAL A 67 -4.04 -5.71 7.94
CA VAL A 67 -3.69 -4.56 8.77
C VAL A 67 -4.69 -3.45 8.46
N PHE A 68 -5.57 -3.16 9.42
CA PHE A 68 -6.71 -2.26 9.24
C PHE A 68 -6.54 -0.94 10.00
N ASN A 69 -7.44 0.02 9.72
CA ASN A 69 -7.47 1.35 10.34
C ASN A 69 -6.08 2.03 10.33
N SER A 70 -5.44 2.07 9.16
CA SER A 70 -4.15 2.76 8.97
C SER A 70 -3.04 2.23 9.87
N GLY A 71 -2.90 0.90 9.95
CA GLY A 71 -1.84 0.28 10.75
C GLY A 71 -2.22 -0.04 12.21
N SER A 72 -3.41 0.39 12.67
CA SER A 72 -3.76 0.34 14.09
C SER A 72 -4.12 -1.04 14.60
N CYS A 73 -4.52 -1.98 13.74
CA CYS A 73 -4.90 -3.32 14.16
C CYS A 73 -4.37 -4.35 13.16
N VAL A 74 -3.63 -5.34 13.67
CA VAL A 74 -3.16 -6.48 12.89
C VAL A 74 -4.00 -7.70 13.19
N TYR A 75 -4.51 -8.35 12.16
CA TYR A 75 -5.30 -9.58 12.26
C TYR A 75 -4.61 -10.71 11.50
N SER A 76 -4.40 -11.84 12.19
CA SER A 76 -3.88 -13.05 11.58
C SER A 76 -5.02 -13.85 10.97
N LEU A 77 -4.93 -14.14 9.66
CA LEU A 77 -5.91 -14.96 8.95
C LEU A 77 -5.86 -16.42 9.41
N ALA A 78 -4.66 -16.96 9.60
CA ALA A 78 -4.46 -18.34 10.03
C ALA A 78 -5.04 -18.61 11.42
N GLU A 79 -4.88 -17.66 12.34
CA GLU A 79 -5.36 -17.79 13.72
C GLU A 79 -6.76 -17.22 13.92
N SER A 80 -7.31 -16.54 12.91
CA SER A 80 -8.59 -15.84 12.98
C SER A 80 -8.73 -14.93 14.22
N LYS A 81 -7.66 -14.19 14.54
CA LYS A 81 -7.62 -13.31 15.72
C LYS A 81 -6.78 -12.07 15.51
N LYS A 82 -7.09 -11.01 16.27
CA LYS A 82 -6.25 -9.82 16.40
C LYS A 82 -4.95 -10.17 17.12
N GLN A 83 -3.81 -9.80 16.54
CA GLN A 83 -2.48 -10.05 17.09
C GLN A 83 -2.07 -8.92 18.04
N PHE A 84 -2.20 -7.68 17.57
CA PHE A 84 -1.96 -6.50 18.39
C PHE A 84 -2.72 -5.29 17.84
N GLU A 85 -2.87 -4.30 18.73
CA GLU A 85 -3.62 -3.08 18.50
C GLU A 85 -2.85 -1.89 19.05
N ASN A 86 -2.88 -0.79 18.30
CA ASN A 86 -2.36 0.51 18.68
C ASN A 86 -3.48 1.53 18.55
N PHE A 87 -3.48 2.54 19.42
CA PHE A 87 -4.53 3.55 19.45
C PHE A 87 -3.93 4.94 19.26
N LEU A 88 -4.70 5.80 18.58
CA LEU A 88 -4.44 7.22 18.56
C LEU A 88 -4.54 7.76 19.99
N ASP A 89 -3.54 8.53 20.42
CA ASP A 89 -3.54 9.18 21.72
C ASP A 89 -4.84 9.97 21.92
N ARG A 90 -5.42 9.88 23.12
CA ARG A 90 -6.75 10.42 23.40
C ARG A 90 -6.76 11.95 23.27
N ASP A 91 -5.74 12.62 23.77
CA ASP A 91 -5.68 14.08 23.74
C ASP A 91 -5.52 14.56 22.30
N SER A 92 -4.69 13.87 21.52
CA SER A 92 -4.57 14.07 20.07
C SER A 92 -5.91 13.86 19.36
N ALA A 93 -6.64 12.77 19.65
CA ALA A 93 -7.95 12.48 19.07
C ALA A 93 -8.99 13.56 19.40
N ILE A 94 -9.02 14.03 20.66
CA ILE A 94 -9.88 15.13 21.10
C ILE A 94 -9.55 16.42 20.37
N LEU A 95 -8.27 16.77 20.25
CA LEU A 95 -7.83 17.99 19.56
C LEU A 95 -8.22 17.97 18.09
N ILE A 96 -7.96 16.86 17.38
CA ILE A 96 -8.34 16.69 15.98
C ILE A 96 -9.85 16.82 15.81
N ALA A 97 -10.65 16.06 16.56
CA ALA A 97 -12.10 16.09 16.45
C ALA A 97 -12.69 17.46 16.83
N ARG A 98 -12.10 18.13 17.83
CA ARG A 98 -12.49 19.47 18.25
C ARG A 98 -12.25 20.48 17.15
N PHE A 99 -11.07 20.44 16.55
CA PHE A 99 -10.72 21.29 15.42
C PHE A 99 -11.70 21.07 14.27
N CYS A 100 -11.92 19.82 13.86
CA CYS A 100 -12.86 19.51 12.79
C CYS A 100 -14.28 19.98 13.08
N PHE A 101 -14.78 19.79 14.31
CA PHE A 101 -16.11 20.25 14.70
C PHE A 101 -16.27 21.77 14.60
N PHE A 102 -15.34 22.55 15.16
CA PHE A 102 -15.45 24.02 15.15
C PHE A 102 -15.19 24.64 13.78
N HIS A 103 -14.45 23.95 12.91
CA HIS A 103 -14.25 24.36 11.52
C HIS A 103 -15.26 23.76 10.54
N ASN A 104 -16.29 23.06 11.04
CA ASN A 104 -17.33 22.40 10.25
C ASN A 104 -16.75 21.49 9.14
N LEU A 105 -15.73 20.72 9.49
CA LEU A 105 -15.13 19.71 8.63
C LEU A 105 -15.83 18.37 8.81
N ASN A 106 -15.97 17.65 7.71
CA ASN A 106 -16.52 16.30 7.72
C ASN A 106 -15.46 15.34 8.25
N PHE A 107 -15.85 14.45 9.17
CA PHE A 107 -14.91 13.45 9.68
C PHE A 107 -15.59 12.15 10.11
N ILE A 108 -14.79 11.10 10.19
CA ILE A 108 -15.16 9.76 10.66
C ILE A 108 -14.21 9.36 11.79
N ILE A 109 -14.77 8.85 12.90
CA ILE A 109 -14.01 8.28 14.01
C ILE A 109 -14.14 6.75 13.95
N HIS A 110 -13.02 6.05 13.90
CA HIS A 110 -12.97 4.58 13.95
C HIS A 110 -12.53 4.10 15.34
N THR A 111 -13.31 3.20 15.91
CA THR A 111 -13.11 2.73 17.30
C THR A 111 -12.73 1.26 17.37
N SER A 112 -12.11 0.88 18.49
CA SER A 112 -11.76 -0.50 18.87
C SER A 112 -12.95 -1.47 18.90
N GLU A 113 -14.14 -0.97 19.21
CA GLU A 113 -15.40 -1.73 19.24
C GLU A 113 -16.00 -1.99 17.85
N ASN A 114 -15.21 -1.80 16.78
CA ASN A 114 -15.65 -1.97 15.39
C ASN A 114 -16.86 -1.09 15.03
N LEU A 115 -17.00 0.05 15.71
CA LEU A 115 -17.99 1.07 15.43
C LEU A 115 -17.30 2.26 14.79
N SER A 116 -17.92 2.77 13.71
CA SER A 116 -17.48 3.99 13.05
C SER A 116 -18.55 5.06 13.19
N PHE A 117 -18.13 6.26 13.58
CA PHE A 117 -19.01 7.40 13.82
C PHE A 117 -18.70 8.52 12.86
N THR A 118 -19.70 9.24 12.38
CA THR A 118 -19.51 10.33 11.41
C THR A 118 -20.08 11.66 11.91
N PHE A 119 -19.43 12.75 11.54
CA PHE A 119 -19.94 14.10 11.67
C PHE A 119 -19.89 14.81 10.31
N GLY A 120 -20.96 15.54 9.96
CA GLY A 120 -21.06 16.36 8.73
C GLY A 120 -21.34 15.59 7.43
N ILE A 121 -21.22 14.26 7.42
CA ILE A 121 -21.40 13.45 6.21
C ILE A 121 -22.86 13.00 6.03
N ASN A 122 -23.36 13.11 4.79
CA ASN A 122 -24.55 12.39 4.33
C ASN A 122 -24.14 11.09 3.61
N LEU A 123 -24.76 9.96 3.95
CA LEU A 123 -24.37 8.60 3.50
C LEU A 123 -24.25 8.44 1.98
N LEU A 124 -24.97 9.25 1.21
CA LEU A 124 -24.95 9.24 -0.25
C LEU A 124 -23.68 9.87 -0.87
N ASN A 125 -22.83 10.53 -0.08
CA ASN A 125 -21.69 11.28 -0.58
C ASN A 125 -20.32 10.60 -0.39
N ILE A 126 -20.20 9.50 0.37
CA ILE A 126 -18.87 8.92 0.71
C ILE A 126 -18.08 8.48 -0.54
N SER A 127 -18.76 7.91 -1.52
CA SER A 127 -18.14 7.53 -2.79
C SER A 127 -17.61 8.72 -3.60
N SER A 128 -18.21 9.91 -3.44
CA SER A 128 -17.73 11.14 -4.09
C SER A 128 -16.37 11.59 -3.56
N PHE A 129 -16.10 11.37 -2.26
CA PHE A 129 -14.80 11.69 -1.66
C PHE A 129 -13.67 10.77 -2.16
N ARG A 130 -14.01 9.54 -2.57
CA ARG A 130 -13.05 8.59 -3.14
C ARG A 130 -12.98 8.64 -4.67
N GLY A 131 -13.70 9.55 -5.32
CA GLY A 131 -13.61 9.78 -6.77
C GLY A 131 -14.14 8.63 -7.63
N LEU A 132 -15.08 7.83 -7.11
CA LEU A 132 -15.54 6.60 -7.77
C LEU A 132 -16.80 6.81 -8.59
N SER A 133 -16.84 6.24 -9.80
CA SER A 133 -18.05 6.16 -10.64
C SER A 133 -18.88 4.92 -10.26
N PHE A 134 -20.18 5.11 -10.02
CA PHE A 134 -21.10 4.11 -9.48
C PHE A 134 -21.44 2.99 -10.49
N LYS A 135 -20.55 2.02 -10.69
CA LYS A 135 -20.80 0.93 -11.66
C LYS A 135 -21.17 -0.39 -10.98
N TYR A 136 -20.56 -0.73 -9.86
CA TYR A 136 -20.84 -1.96 -9.09
C TYR A 136 -20.91 -1.62 -7.60
N HIS A 137 -21.65 -2.39 -6.81
CA HIS A 137 -21.79 -2.12 -5.38
C HIS A 137 -22.03 -3.41 -4.60
N PHE A 138 -21.01 -3.91 -3.91
CA PHE A 138 -21.14 -5.12 -3.09
C PHE A 138 -21.45 -4.84 -1.61
N LEU A 139 -21.03 -3.69 -1.06
CA LEU A 139 -21.20 -3.39 0.37
C LEU A 139 -21.39 -1.90 0.65
N VAL A 140 -22.36 -1.60 1.53
CA VAL A 140 -22.59 -0.26 2.12
C VAL A 140 -22.01 -0.21 3.54
N PHE A 141 -21.24 0.83 3.86
CA PHE A 141 -20.82 1.11 5.24
C PHE A 141 -21.98 1.63 6.11
N GLN A 142 -22.06 1.13 7.34
CA GLN A 142 -23.00 1.64 8.34
C GLN A 142 -22.27 2.53 9.34
N TYR A 143 -22.50 3.84 9.27
CA TYR A 143 -21.95 4.81 10.21
C TYR A 143 -23.01 5.29 11.20
N LYS A 144 -22.59 5.53 12.46
CA LYS A 144 -23.43 6.19 13.46
C LYS A 144 -23.24 7.70 13.37
N ILE A 145 -24.31 8.44 13.07
CA ILE A 145 -24.24 9.89 12.87
C ILE A 145 -24.18 10.61 14.23
N LEU A 146 -23.17 11.46 14.40
CA LEU A 146 -22.98 12.37 15.51
C LEU A 146 -23.50 13.76 15.12
N LYS A 147 -24.20 14.43 16.03
CA LYS A 147 -24.87 15.71 15.75
C LYS A 147 -24.25 16.91 16.46
N ASN A 148 -23.52 16.69 17.55
CA ASN A 148 -23.00 17.78 18.38
C ASN A 148 -21.73 17.39 19.12
N TRP A 149 -21.00 18.39 19.61
CA TRP A 149 -19.75 18.20 20.36
C TRP A 149 -19.91 17.28 21.57
N LYS A 150 -21.01 17.37 22.33
CA LYS A 150 -21.25 16.50 23.49
C LYS A 150 -21.20 15.02 23.10
N SER A 151 -21.89 14.65 22.02
CA SER A 151 -21.88 13.27 21.50
C SER A 151 -20.51 12.83 20.98
N ILE A 152 -19.77 13.74 20.35
CA ILE A 152 -18.40 13.48 19.87
C ILE A 152 -17.47 13.21 21.07
N TYR A 153 -17.51 14.10 22.07
CA TYR A 153 -16.72 14.00 23.28
C TYR A 153 -17.01 12.71 24.06
N GLU A 154 -18.29 12.34 24.19
CA GLU A 154 -18.69 11.06 24.80
C GLU A 154 -18.08 9.85 24.09
N VAL A 155 -18.05 9.84 22.74
CA VAL A 155 -17.41 8.76 21.96
C VAL A 155 -15.91 8.69 22.24
N LEU A 156 -15.21 9.84 22.22
CA LEU A 156 -13.76 9.90 22.41
C LEU A 156 -13.32 9.52 23.83
N HIS A 157 -14.19 9.72 24.83
CA HIS A 157 -13.93 9.28 26.20
C HIS A 157 -14.31 7.82 26.45
N LYS A 158 -15.33 7.32 25.74
CA LYS A 158 -15.85 5.97 25.94
C LYS A 158 -15.00 4.90 25.25
N TYR A 159 -14.48 5.18 24.05
CA TYR A 159 -13.82 4.17 23.22
C TYR A 159 -12.36 4.51 22.95
N PRO A 160 -11.45 3.51 22.96
CA PRO A 160 -10.16 3.61 22.29
C PRO A 160 -10.36 3.86 20.79
N ILE A 161 -9.63 4.84 20.26
CA ILE A 161 -9.73 5.32 18.88
C ILE A 161 -8.56 4.74 18.08
N TYR A 162 -8.84 4.08 16.96
CA TYR A 162 -7.78 3.65 16.05
C TYR A 162 -7.31 4.82 15.18
N SER A 163 -8.25 5.45 14.50
CA SER A 163 -7.98 6.52 13.54
C SER A 163 -9.15 7.49 13.41
N ILE A 164 -8.84 8.68 12.91
CA ILE A 164 -9.81 9.69 12.49
C ILE A 164 -9.56 10.02 11.02
N GLU A 165 -10.59 9.89 10.19
CA GLU A 165 -10.56 10.31 8.78
C GLU A 165 -11.20 11.69 8.66
N VAL A 166 -10.51 12.65 8.03
CA VAL A 166 -11.06 13.99 7.76
C VAL A 166 -11.24 14.14 6.26
N LEU A 167 -12.45 14.48 5.84
CA LEU A 167 -12.87 14.50 4.43
C LEU A 167 -13.03 15.93 3.89
N PHE A 168 -12.64 16.12 2.64
CA PHE A 168 -12.61 17.40 1.96
C PHE A 168 -13.50 17.37 0.70
N GLU A 169 -14.50 18.27 0.64
CA GLU A 169 -15.51 18.36 -0.43
C GLU A 169 -15.16 19.36 -1.54
N GLU A 170 -14.04 20.06 -1.39
CA GLU A 170 -13.60 21.11 -2.30
C GLU A 170 -13.44 20.57 -3.72
N LYS A 171 -14.13 21.19 -4.70
CA LYS A 171 -14.04 20.79 -6.12
C LYS A 171 -12.72 21.15 -6.78
N ILE A 172 -12.02 22.15 -6.27
CA ILE A 172 -10.76 22.65 -6.83
C ILE A 172 -9.62 22.02 -6.04
N ASP A 173 -8.82 21.18 -6.70
CA ASP A 173 -7.77 20.39 -6.05
C ASP A 173 -6.73 21.27 -5.35
N TRP A 174 -6.25 22.34 -5.97
CA TRP A 174 -5.29 23.26 -5.32
C TRP A 174 -5.81 23.84 -4.00
N PHE A 175 -7.10 24.24 -3.94
CA PHE A 175 -7.68 24.81 -2.72
C PHE A 175 -7.81 23.75 -1.62
N LYS A 176 -8.17 22.53 -2.03
CA LYS A 176 -8.23 21.36 -1.16
C LYS A 176 -6.87 21.04 -0.54
N GLU A 177 -5.83 20.97 -1.36
CA GLU A 177 -4.46 20.72 -0.92
C GLU A 177 -3.97 21.81 0.04
N CYS A 178 -4.20 23.09 -0.28
CA CYS A 178 -3.84 24.20 0.60
C CYS A 178 -4.52 24.07 1.97
N LYS A 179 -5.79 23.65 1.99
CA LYS A 179 -6.55 23.45 3.23
C LYS A 179 -6.02 22.25 4.03
N MET A 180 -5.73 21.13 3.36
CA MET A 180 -5.12 19.96 4.00
C MET A 180 -3.78 20.32 4.66
N VAL A 181 -2.89 20.99 3.92
CA VAL A 181 -1.59 21.45 4.43
C VAL A 181 -1.75 22.39 5.62
N ALA A 182 -2.64 23.38 5.54
CA ALA A 182 -2.86 24.33 6.63
C ALA A 182 -3.33 23.64 7.93
N ILE A 183 -4.23 22.65 7.80
CA ILE A 183 -4.72 21.87 8.95
C ILE A 183 -3.60 21.04 9.56
N LEU A 184 -2.81 20.36 8.73
CA LEU A 184 -1.68 19.56 9.20
C LEU A 184 -0.64 20.41 9.93
N GLN A 185 -0.29 21.57 9.37
CA GLN A 185 0.63 22.51 10.01
C GLN A 185 0.09 23.03 11.34
N TYR A 186 -1.20 23.38 11.39
CA TYR A 186 -1.84 23.84 12.62
C TYR A 186 -1.83 22.76 13.70
N LEU A 187 -2.28 21.54 13.38
CA LEU A 187 -2.33 20.44 14.36
C LEU A 187 -0.94 20.01 14.82
N LYS A 188 0.07 20.00 13.93
CA LYS A 188 1.46 19.74 14.31
C LYS A 188 2.04 20.82 15.23
N SER A 189 1.60 22.08 15.08
CA SER A 189 2.04 23.18 15.96
C SER A 189 1.52 23.08 17.40
N LEU A 190 0.55 22.19 17.66
CA LEU A 190 -0.01 21.95 18.99
C LEU A 190 0.72 20.84 19.77
N GLU A 191 1.89 20.40 19.29
CA GLU A 191 2.69 19.32 19.89
C GLU A 191 1.96 17.97 20.01
N CYS A 192 0.91 17.76 19.19
CA CYS A 192 0.21 16.50 19.11
C CYS A 192 1.08 15.40 18.50
N GLU A 193 0.95 14.19 19.02
CA GLU A 193 1.72 13.02 18.57
C GLU A 193 0.85 12.08 17.74
N PHE A 194 0.84 12.29 16.43
CA PHE A 194 0.14 11.44 15.48
C PHE A 194 0.94 11.27 14.19
N ASN A 195 0.69 10.17 13.48
CA ASN A 195 1.08 10.02 12.08
C ASN A 195 -0.12 10.30 11.18
N THR A 196 0.18 10.62 9.92
CA THR A 196 -0.83 10.93 8.91
C THR A 196 -0.59 10.17 7.62
N PHE A 197 -1.67 9.85 6.93
CA PHE A 197 -1.66 9.41 5.55
C PHE A 197 -2.62 10.28 4.75
N GLU A 198 -2.20 10.76 3.58
CA GLU A 198 -2.96 11.69 2.76
C GLU A 198 -3.36 11.03 1.44
N THR A 199 -4.61 11.22 1.05
CA THR A 199 -5.12 10.91 -0.29
C THR A 199 -5.58 12.19 -0.98
N LYS A 200 -6.15 12.10 -2.19
CA LYS A 200 -6.67 13.28 -2.91
C LYS A 200 -7.70 14.10 -2.13
N SER A 201 -8.47 13.50 -1.21
CA SER A 201 -9.57 14.21 -0.53
C SER A 201 -9.73 13.83 0.93
N THR A 202 -8.72 13.19 1.52
CA THR A 202 -8.80 12.69 2.89
C THR A 202 -7.46 12.78 3.57
N ILE A 203 -7.49 13.14 4.85
CA ILE A 203 -6.37 12.95 5.78
C ILE A 203 -6.78 11.89 6.79
N TYR A 204 -5.98 10.84 6.91
CA TYR A 204 -6.10 9.84 7.95
C TYR A 204 -5.14 10.21 9.08
N PHE A 205 -5.66 10.33 10.30
CA PHE A 205 -4.87 10.54 11.52
C PHE A 205 -4.88 9.27 12.35
N PHE A 206 -3.71 8.82 12.77
CA PHE A 206 -3.56 7.58 13.55
C PHE A 206 -2.34 7.66 14.46
N SER A 207 -2.16 6.65 15.30
CA SER A 207 -1.07 6.62 16.30
C SER A 207 0.30 6.87 15.68
N LYS A 208 1.14 7.68 16.32
CA LYS A 208 2.54 7.86 15.92
C LYS A 208 3.35 6.55 15.93
N GLU A 209 2.88 5.54 16.67
CA GLU A 209 3.49 4.21 16.77
C GLU A 209 3.12 3.29 15.60
N ASN A 210 2.26 3.76 14.68
CA ASN A 210 1.89 3.00 13.51
C ASN A 210 2.84 3.35 12.36
N SER A 211 3.66 2.37 12.00
CA SER A 211 4.42 2.34 10.76
C SER A 211 4.25 0.98 10.09
N LYS A 212 4.06 0.94 8.77
CA LYS A 212 3.89 -0.33 8.04
C LYS A 212 5.11 -1.23 8.17
N ILE A 213 6.31 -0.67 8.09
CA ILE A 213 7.55 -1.45 8.22
C ILE A 213 7.71 -2.00 9.64
N GLU A 214 7.40 -1.21 10.67
CA GLU A 214 7.45 -1.66 12.06
C GLU A 214 6.38 -2.70 12.36
N THR A 215 5.22 -2.57 11.72
CA THR A 215 4.13 -3.56 11.80
C THR A 215 4.60 -4.92 11.28
N ILE A 216 5.22 -4.92 10.09
CA ILE A 216 5.80 -6.15 9.51
C ILE A 216 6.89 -6.70 10.43
N GLN A 217 7.76 -5.84 10.97
CA GLN A 217 8.83 -6.27 11.87
C GLN A 217 8.30 -6.87 13.19
N LYS A 218 7.23 -6.32 13.77
CA LYS A 218 6.59 -6.89 14.96
C LYS A 218 6.01 -8.28 14.70
N VAL A 219 5.41 -8.47 13.52
CA VAL A 219 4.83 -9.76 13.11
C VAL A 219 5.92 -10.79 12.79
N VAL A 220 6.94 -10.39 12.01
CA VAL A 220 8.05 -11.23 11.58
C VAL A 220 9.28 -10.94 12.45
N SER A 221 9.11 -11.04 13.77
CA SER A 221 10.07 -10.58 14.79
C SER A 221 11.46 -11.22 14.75
N GLU A 222 11.61 -12.37 14.10
CA GLU A 222 12.90 -13.04 13.90
C GLU A 222 13.80 -12.34 12.87
N ASN A 223 13.23 -11.53 11.97
CA ASN A 223 13.96 -10.90 10.87
C ASN A 223 14.48 -9.50 11.26
N THR A 224 15.68 -9.17 10.79
CA THR A 224 16.17 -7.79 10.91
C THR A 224 15.39 -6.86 9.99
N ARG A 225 15.41 -5.55 10.28
CA ARG A 225 14.77 -4.56 9.42
C ARG A 225 15.32 -4.59 8.00
N GLU A 226 16.63 -4.66 7.85
CA GLU A 226 17.29 -4.78 6.54
C GLU A 226 16.85 -6.05 5.79
N GLU A 227 16.73 -7.17 6.49
CA GLU A 227 16.23 -8.40 5.88
C GLU A 227 14.78 -8.25 5.41
N ILE A 228 13.93 -7.55 6.16
CA ILE A 228 12.56 -7.27 5.73
C ILE A 228 12.58 -6.42 4.45
N GLU A 229 13.29 -5.28 4.47
CA GLU A 229 13.38 -4.34 3.35
C GLU A 229 13.89 -5.04 2.06
N ASN A 230 14.93 -5.87 2.18
CA ASN A 230 15.50 -6.64 1.07
C ASN A 230 14.60 -7.77 0.54
N ASN A 231 13.56 -8.17 1.28
CA ASN A 231 12.64 -9.25 0.90
C ASN A 231 11.22 -8.76 0.63
N LEU A 232 11.00 -7.46 0.72
CA LEU A 232 9.70 -6.82 0.64
C LEU A 232 9.37 -6.40 -0.80
N ILE A 233 8.25 -6.92 -1.29
CA ILE A 233 7.58 -6.46 -2.50
C ILE A 233 6.34 -5.68 -2.07
N TYR A 234 6.25 -4.41 -2.45
CA TYR A 234 5.09 -3.56 -2.18
C TYR A 234 4.33 -3.25 -3.46
N PHE A 235 3.00 -3.37 -3.39
CA PHE A 235 2.10 -2.97 -4.46
C PHE A 235 1.02 -2.03 -3.92
N SER A 236 0.93 -0.83 -4.50
CA SER A 236 -0.13 0.13 -4.21
C SER A 236 -1.19 0.11 -5.32
N MET A 237 -2.41 -0.34 -5.01
CA MET A 237 -3.52 -0.31 -5.96
C MET A 237 -4.14 1.08 -6.11
N ASN A 238 -4.06 1.90 -5.06
CA ASN A 238 -4.59 3.25 -5.03
C ASN A 238 -3.47 4.23 -4.62
N PHE A 239 -3.65 5.01 -3.57
CA PHE A 239 -2.64 5.95 -3.09
C PHE A 239 -1.48 5.22 -2.39
N PRO A 240 -0.23 5.29 -2.90
CA PRO A 240 0.92 4.71 -2.23
C PRO A 240 1.27 5.46 -0.94
N ASP A 241 1.76 4.71 0.04
CA ASP A 241 2.50 5.24 1.16
C ASP A 241 3.98 5.35 0.77
N PHE A 242 4.40 6.56 0.45
CA PHE A 242 5.75 6.81 -0.06
C PHE A 242 6.84 6.48 0.96
N GLU A 243 6.62 6.78 2.25
CA GLU A 243 7.58 6.45 3.31
C GLU A 243 7.78 4.94 3.47
N PHE A 244 6.77 4.15 3.13
CA PHE A 244 6.86 2.70 3.07
C PHE A 244 7.47 2.19 1.76
N ALA A 245 7.03 2.72 0.62
CA ALA A 245 7.48 2.35 -0.72
C ALA A 245 9.00 2.48 -0.92
N ILE A 246 9.56 3.55 -0.36
CA ILE A 246 10.99 3.88 -0.28
C ILE A 246 11.85 2.77 0.35
N LYS A 247 11.25 1.93 1.20
CA LYS A 247 11.94 0.90 1.99
C LYS A 247 11.81 -0.50 1.37
N THR A 248 11.28 -0.62 0.16
CA THR A 248 10.99 -1.93 -0.43
C THR A 248 11.97 -2.30 -1.52
N CYS A 249 12.23 -3.60 -1.70
CA CYS A 249 13.07 -4.10 -2.79
C CYS A 249 12.39 -3.86 -4.15
N PHE A 250 11.09 -4.11 -4.23
CA PHE A 250 10.27 -3.78 -5.39
C PHE A 250 9.06 -2.96 -4.95
N TRP A 251 8.80 -1.88 -5.67
CA TRP A 251 7.59 -1.07 -5.52
C TRP A 251 6.85 -1.00 -6.85
N PHE A 252 5.61 -1.43 -6.81
CA PHE A 252 4.69 -1.43 -7.94
C PHE A 252 3.50 -0.51 -7.66
N SER A 253 3.00 0.14 -8.71
CA SER A 253 1.78 0.94 -8.65
C SER A 253 0.91 0.77 -9.89
N ASP A 254 -0.39 0.99 -9.74
CA ASP A 254 -1.28 1.15 -10.89
C ASP A 254 -0.90 2.42 -11.67
N LEU A 255 -0.82 2.29 -13.00
CA LEU A 255 -0.50 3.40 -13.89
C LEU A 255 -1.51 4.55 -13.85
N LYS A 256 -2.74 4.32 -13.36
CA LYS A 256 -3.72 5.40 -13.11
C LYS A 256 -3.22 6.45 -12.10
N GLN A 257 -2.20 6.12 -11.29
CA GLN A 257 -1.65 7.01 -10.27
C GLN A 257 -0.38 7.75 -10.72
N ALA A 258 0.10 7.54 -11.95
CA ALA A 258 1.40 8.07 -12.39
C ALA A 258 1.51 9.59 -12.26
N ASP A 259 0.48 10.32 -12.70
CA ASP A 259 0.47 11.80 -12.62
C ASP A 259 0.56 12.25 -11.15
N TRP A 260 -0.22 11.64 -10.27
CA TRP A 260 -0.24 11.99 -8.84
C TRP A 260 1.09 11.65 -8.15
N ILE A 261 1.71 10.52 -8.49
CA ILE A 261 3.02 10.13 -7.93
C ILE A 261 4.10 11.10 -8.39
N THR A 262 4.11 11.45 -9.68
CA THR A 262 5.07 12.39 -10.28
C THR A 262 4.97 13.78 -9.62
N GLU A 263 3.77 14.22 -9.28
CA GLU A 263 3.56 15.50 -8.58
C GLU A 263 4.05 15.48 -7.13
N LYS A 264 3.95 14.34 -6.43
CA LYS A 264 4.24 14.24 -4.99
C LYS A 264 5.68 13.82 -4.67
N VAL A 265 6.36 13.07 -5.53
CA VAL A 265 7.69 12.50 -5.25
C VAL A 265 8.65 12.71 -6.42
N ALA A 266 9.85 13.19 -6.12
CA ALA A 266 10.86 13.48 -7.14
C ALA A 266 11.89 12.35 -7.36
N ASP A 267 12.07 11.44 -6.38
CA ASP A 267 13.29 10.64 -6.29
C ASP A 267 13.12 9.13 -6.51
N ILE A 268 11.89 8.61 -6.51
CA ILE A 268 11.62 7.17 -6.67
C ILE A 268 10.38 7.00 -7.54
N ASP A 269 10.58 6.33 -8.67
CA ASP A 269 9.49 5.95 -9.56
C ASP A 269 9.10 4.49 -9.30
N PRO A 270 7.81 4.19 -9.12
CA PRO A 270 7.34 2.81 -9.06
C PRO A 270 7.52 2.13 -10.42
N ILE A 271 7.45 0.81 -10.40
CA ILE A 271 7.16 0.04 -11.59
C ILE A 271 5.66 0.11 -11.84
N TYR A 272 5.26 0.71 -12.95
CA TYR A 272 3.87 0.83 -13.33
C TYR A 272 3.34 -0.45 -13.96
N MET A 273 2.24 -0.95 -13.40
CA MET A 273 1.47 -2.04 -13.97
C MET A 273 0.55 -1.55 -15.11
N PRO A 274 0.17 -2.42 -16.07
CA PRO A 274 -0.70 -2.03 -17.18
C PRO A 274 -2.03 -1.44 -16.68
N ARG A 275 -2.54 -0.41 -17.39
CA ARG A 275 -3.86 0.20 -17.12
C ARG A 275 -4.98 -0.83 -17.24
N GLY A 276 -5.85 -0.89 -16.24
CA GLY A 276 -7.11 -1.65 -16.27
C GLY A 276 -7.41 -2.31 -14.94
N ASN A 277 -8.70 -2.41 -14.58
CA ASN A 277 -9.16 -2.80 -13.24
C ASN A 277 -8.47 -4.06 -12.69
N ILE A 278 -8.16 -5.06 -13.53
CA ILE A 278 -7.58 -6.33 -13.09
C ILE A 278 -6.29 -6.74 -13.82
N ASN A 279 -5.77 -5.89 -14.70
CA ASN A 279 -4.61 -6.23 -15.54
C ASN A 279 -3.34 -6.49 -14.73
N TRP A 280 -3.25 -5.95 -13.51
CA TRP A 280 -2.19 -6.24 -12.57
C TRP A 280 -2.22 -7.70 -12.07
N ILE A 281 -3.37 -8.37 -12.04
CA ILE A 281 -3.46 -9.80 -11.70
C ILE A 281 -2.84 -10.64 -12.80
N GLU A 282 -3.20 -10.38 -14.05
CA GLU A 282 -2.60 -11.08 -15.20
C GLU A 282 -1.08 -10.86 -15.21
N TRP A 283 -0.62 -9.65 -14.87
CA TRP A 283 0.80 -9.40 -14.68
C TRP A 283 1.44 -10.31 -13.63
N TRP A 284 0.83 -10.46 -12.43
CA TRP A 284 1.36 -11.37 -11.41
C TRP A 284 1.35 -12.84 -11.85
N ARG A 285 0.40 -13.23 -12.69
CA ARG A 285 0.32 -14.57 -13.28
C ARG A 285 1.43 -14.82 -14.28
N GLU A 286 1.69 -13.84 -15.16
CA GLU A 286 2.75 -13.91 -16.15
C GLU A 286 4.15 -13.84 -15.52
N ASN A 287 4.26 -13.22 -14.34
CA ASN A 287 5.50 -13.08 -13.59
C ASN A 287 5.52 -13.95 -12.33
N ASP A 288 5.00 -15.18 -12.42
CA ASP A 288 4.88 -16.06 -11.25
C ASP A 288 6.24 -16.41 -10.62
N TYR A 289 7.32 -16.37 -11.39
CA TYR A 289 8.67 -16.56 -10.89
C TYR A 289 9.08 -15.55 -9.80
N MET A 290 8.48 -14.35 -9.76
CA MET A 290 8.77 -13.36 -8.71
C MET A 290 8.35 -13.86 -7.33
N TRP A 291 7.21 -14.53 -7.24
CA TRP A 291 6.60 -14.90 -5.96
C TRP A 291 6.56 -16.41 -5.70
N ARG A 292 6.58 -17.24 -6.74
CA ARG A 292 6.49 -18.71 -6.64
C ARG A 292 7.85 -19.41 -6.81
N HIS A 293 8.78 -18.86 -7.59
CA HIS A 293 10.10 -19.46 -7.80
C HIS A 293 11.03 -19.19 -6.61
N ASP A 294 11.84 -20.19 -6.23
CA ASP A 294 12.60 -20.26 -4.97
C ASP A 294 11.71 -19.81 -3.79
N LEU A 295 11.13 -20.76 -3.05
CA LEU A 295 10.22 -20.54 -1.91
C LEU A 295 10.78 -19.63 -0.78
N MET A 296 11.97 -19.08 -0.96
CA MET A 296 12.75 -18.34 0.01
C MET A 296 13.06 -16.91 -0.49
N LYS A 297 13.59 -16.09 0.42
CA LYS A 297 14.11 -14.71 0.24
C LYS A 297 14.53 -14.30 -1.19
N LEU A 298 14.29 -13.03 -1.56
CA LEU A 298 14.73 -12.37 -2.81
C LEU A 298 16.26 -12.31 -2.99
N GLY A 299 17.05 -12.70 -1.99
CA GLY A 299 18.52 -12.80 -2.09
C GLY A 299 19.03 -13.76 -3.20
N TRP A 300 18.15 -14.58 -3.79
CA TRP A 300 18.51 -15.32 -5.01
C TRP A 300 18.85 -14.38 -6.18
N ILE A 301 18.27 -13.19 -6.24
CA ILE A 301 18.55 -12.18 -7.28
C ILE A 301 20.01 -11.74 -7.19
N GLU A 302 20.49 -11.44 -5.99
CA GLU A 302 21.88 -11.08 -5.73
C GLU A 302 22.83 -12.18 -6.22
N LYS A 303 22.55 -13.45 -5.88
CA LYS A 303 23.37 -14.59 -6.33
C LYS A 303 23.47 -14.69 -7.85
N LYS A 304 22.44 -14.26 -8.58
CA LYS A 304 22.41 -14.24 -10.04
C LYS A 304 23.16 -13.04 -10.63
N ILE A 305 23.30 -11.96 -9.86
CA ILE A 305 23.98 -10.70 -10.24
C ILE A 305 25.47 -10.70 -9.84
N ARG A 306 25.94 -11.64 -8.99
CA ARG A 306 27.30 -11.70 -8.41
C ARG A 306 28.50 -11.68 -9.38
N ASN A 307 28.29 -11.81 -10.68
CA ASN A 307 29.35 -11.80 -11.70
C ASN A 307 29.39 -10.50 -12.54
N ILE A 308 28.61 -9.49 -12.18
CA ILE A 308 28.59 -8.21 -12.88
C ILE A 308 29.70 -7.33 -12.34
N ASP A 309 30.51 -6.81 -13.26
CA ASP A 309 31.61 -5.92 -12.95
C ASP A 309 31.10 -4.65 -12.24
N GLU A 310 31.65 -4.35 -11.05
CA GLU A 310 31.31 -3.15 -10.29
C GLU A 310 31.59 -1.86 -11.08
N GLU A 311 32.57 -1.86 -12.01
CA GLU A 311 32.86 -0.69 -12.85
C GLU A 311 31.75 -0.43 -13.85
N VAL A 312 31.12 -1.48 -14.38
CA VAL A 312 29.93 -1.37 -15.21
C VAL A 312 28.80 -0.76 -14.38
N ILE A 313 28.50 -1.28 -13.19
CA ILE A 313 27.44 -0.72 -12.31
C ILE A 313 27.69 0.75 -11.95
N LYS A 314 28.95 1.14 -11.66
CA LYS A 314 29.31 2.54 -11.37
C LYS A 314 29.12 3.45 -12.57
N SER A 315 29.47 2.98 -13.78
CA SER A 315 29.27 3.75 -15.02
C SER A 315 27.79 3.96 -15.39
N LEU A 316 26.90 3.07 -14.95
CA LEU A 316 25.46 3.09 -15.22
C LEU A 316 24.68 4.14 -14.40
N ASN A 317 25.24 4.65 -13.30
CA ASN A 317 24.47 5.45 -12.34
C ASN A 317 24.16 6.91 -12.77
N TYR A 318 24.86 7.47 -13.77
CA TYR A 318 24.73 8.89 -14.13
C TYR A 318 23.99 9.16 -15.46
N GLU A 319 24.21 8.36 -16.51
CA GLU A 319 23.58 8.60 -17.84
C GLU A 319 22.29 7.78 -18.06
N TRP A 320 22.08 6.69 -17.31
CA TRP A 320 21.07 5.68 -17.66
C TRP A 320 19.81 5.71 -16.79
N LYS A 321 19.85 6.44 -15.68
CA LYS A 321 18.85 6.40 -14.59
C LYS A 321 17.40 6.56 -15.05
N ASN A 322 17.16 7.31 -16.13
CA ASN A 322 15.81 7.69 -16.54
C ASN A 322 15.33 7.03 -17.85
N ASN A 323 16.23 6.39 -18.62
CA ASN A 323 15.91 5.91 -19.98
C ASN A 323 16.24 4.44 -20.20
N HIS A 324 16.74 3.72 -19.20
CA HIS A 324 17.14 2.33 -19.35
C HIS A 324 16.75 1.47 -18.13
N PHE A 325 16.57 0.18 -18.39
CA PHE A 325 16.47 -0.88 -17.39
C PHE A 325 17.40 -2.03 -17.80
N PHE A 326 17.56 -3.01 -16.93
CA PHE A 326 18.35 -4.20 -17.21
C PHE A 326 17.47 -5.44 -17.26
N GLU A 327 17.72 -6.30 -18.23
CA GLU A 327 17.15 -7.64 -18.30
C GLU A 327 18.16 -8.66 -17.77
N LEU A 328 17.86 -9.27 -16.63
CA LEU A 328 18.59 -10.40 -16.10
C LEU A 328 17.96 -11.68 -16.62
N ASN A 329 18.64 -12.39 -17.51
CA ASN A 329 18.24 -13.72 -17.90
C ASN A 329 18.42 -14.69 -16.72
N LEU A 330 17.34 -15.23 -16.18
CA LEU A 330 17.38 -16.07 -14.98
C LEU A 330 18.08 -17.42 -15.19
N LYS A 331 18.15 -17.88 -16.45
CA LYS A 331 18.80 -19.12 -16.85
C LYS A 331 20.31 -18.93 -17.03
N SER A 332 20.73 -17.94 -17.81
CA SER A 332 22.14 -17.70 -18.11
C SER A 332 22.85 -16.81 -17.10
N GLY A 333 22.10 -16.05 -16.29
CA GLY A 333 22.65 -15.03 -15.39
C GLY A 333 23.15 -13.77 -16.11
N LEU A 334 22.95 -13.67 -17.44
CA LEU A 334 23.37 -12.52 -18.21
C LEU A 334 22.48 -11.33 -17.91
N LEU A 335 23.07 -10.23 -17.44
CA LEU A 335 22.40 -8.93 -17.32
C LEU A 335 22.68 -8.11 -18.58
N SER A 336 21.63 -7.73 -19.30
CA SER A 336 21.72 -6.92 -20.51
C SER A 336 21.03 -5.58 -20.34
N PRO A 337 21.67 -4.46 -20.72
CA PRO A 337 21.02 -3.17 -20.78
C PRO A 337 19.92 -3.10 -21.84
N LYS A 338 18.81 -2.43 -21.53
CA LYS A 338 17.71 -2.13 -22.46
C LYS A 338 17.24 -0.69 -22.33
N SER A 339 16.86 -0.09 -23.46
CA SER A 339 16.19 1.21 -23.48
C SER A 339 14.72 1.08 -23.06
N LEU A 340 14.22 2.06 -22.32
CA LEU A 340 12.80 2.22 -22.03
C LEU A 340 12.02 2.51 -23.32
N GLU A 341 10.96 1.74 -23.55
CA GLU A 341 9.98 2.02 -24.59
C GLU A 341 8.86 2.90 -23.99
N GLY A 342 8.97 4.22 -24.19
CA GLY A 342 8.04 5.21 -23.65
C GLY A 342 8.61 5.98 -22.44
N GLY A 343 7.85 6.96 -21.95
CA GLY A 343 8.28 7.86 -20.86
C GLY A 343 8.03 7.36 -19.45
N GLU A 344 7.40 6.20 -19.26
CA GLU A 344 7.01 5.67 -17.96
C GLU A 344 7.75 4.36 -17.65
N ARG A 345 8.17 4.15 -16.40
CA ARG A 345 8.78 2.89 -15.92
C ARG A 345 7.77 1.74 -15.94
N ARG A 346 7.62 1.09 -17.09
CA ARG A 346 6.72 -0.05 -17.26
C ARG A 346 7.49 -1.36 -17.38
N TRP A 347 6.94 -2.40 -16.76
CA TRP A 347 7.39 -3.76 -17.03
C TRP A 347 6.66 -4.30 -18.26
N VAL A 348 7.23 -4.04 -19.44
CA VAL A 348 6.64 -4.47 -20.73
C VAL A 348 7.06 -5.90 -21.01
N ILE A 349 6.08 -6.82 -21.02
CA ILE A 349 6.30 -8.20 -21.41
C ILE A 349 6.29 -8.26 -22.94
N LYS A 350 7.46 -8.46 -23.56
CA LYS A 350 7.51 -8.89 -24.95
C LYS A 350 7.31 -10.40 -24.97
N ARG A 351 6.11 -10.85 -25.36
CA ARG A 351 5.93 -12.24 -25.75
C ARG A 351 6.70 -12.43 -27.05
N ASP A 352 7.81 -13.15 -27.00
CA ASP A 352 8.51 -13.55 -28.21
C ASP A 352 7.66 -14.62 -28.90
N ASP A 353 6.95 -14.23 -29.97
CA ASP A 353 6.12 -15.14 -30.77
C ASP A 353 6.96 -16.21 -31.48
N THR A 354 8.28 -16.02 -31.52
CA THR A 354 9.25 -16.94 -32.09
C THR A 354 10.01 -17.71 -31.00
N LEU A 355 9.48 -18.87 -30.61
CA LEU A 355 10.27 -20.06 -30.32
C LEU A 355 11.47 -19.91 -29.35
N GLU A 356 11.30 -19.29 -28.19
CA GLU A 356 11.96 -19.75 -26.96
C GLU A 356 11.00 -19.65 -25.77
N LYS A 357 10.29 -20.75 -25.52
CA LYS A 357 9.46 -21.01 -24.33
C LYS A 357 10.23 -20.99 -22.98
N SER A 358 11.40 -20.37 -22.86
CA SER A 358 12.33 -20.69 -21.76
C SER A 358 13.23 -19.58 -21.23
N SER A 359 13.17 -18.37 -21.78
CA SER A 359 13.99 -17.28 -21.30
C SER A 359 13.18 -16.43 -20.32
N LEU A 360 13.20 -16.82 -19.05
CA LEU A 360 12.67 -16.01 -17.95
C LEU A 360 13.64 -14.85 -17.71
N PHE A 361 13.14 -13.61 -17.81
CA PHE A 361 13.93 -12.41 -17.57
C PHE A 361 13.38 -11.65 -16.38
N LEU A 362 14.26 -11.25 -15.46
CA LEU A 362 13.96 -10.30 -14.39
C LEU A 362 14.37 -8.90 -14.83
N PHE A 363 13.49 -7.94 -14.64
CA PHE A 363 13.68 -6.57 -15.09
C PHE A 363 14.07 -5.72 -13.89
N LEU A 364 15.23 -5.08 -13.96
CA LEU A 364 15.85 -4.37 -12.85
C LEU A 364 16.19 -2.94 -13.25
N TRP A 365 15.74 -1.97 -12.46
CA TRP A 365 16.13 -0.59 -12.63
C TRP A 365 17.49 -0.30 -11.94
N PRO A 366 18.23 0.74 -12.38
CA PRO A 366 19.56 1.05 -11.85
C PRO A 366 19.60 1.27 -10.33
N ASP A 367 18.55 1.87 -9.77
CA ASP A 367 18.34 2.06 -8.33
C ASP A 367 18.16 0.72 -7.60
N GLN A 368 17.38 -0.20 -8.16
CA GLN A 368 17.18 -1.55 -7.60
C GLN A 368 18.48 -2.35 -7.59
N ILE A 369 19.25 -2.32 -8.69
CA ILE A 369 20.57 -2.96 -8.75
C ILE A 369 21.50 -2.34 -7.71
N SER A 370 21.51 -1.02 -7.58
CA SER A 370 22.32 -0.31 -6.60
C SER A 370 21.96 -0.72 -5.17
N ASN A 371 20.67 -0.90 -4.85
CA ASN A 371 20.21 -1.36 -3.55
C ASN A 371 20.63 -2.81 -3.27
N ILE A 372 20.41 -3.72 -4.24
CA ILE A 372 20.80 -5.13 -4.14
C ILE A 372 22.32 -5.28 -3.94
N CYS A 373 23.13 -4.46 -4.61
CA CYS A 373 24.59 -4.50 -4.48
C CYS A 373 25.11 -3.80 -3.20
N ARG A 374 24.40 -2.81 -2.66
CA ARG A 374 24.78 -2.14 -1.39
C ARG A 374 24.70 -3.08 -0.19
N ALA A 375 23.75 -4.01 -0.19
CA ALA A 375 23.62 -5.05 0.83
C ALA A 375 24.85 -6.00 0.92
N GLN A 376 25.80 -5.91 -0.01
CA GLN A 376 27.04 -6.71 -0.01
C GLN A 376 28.16 -6.13 0.87
N LYS A 377 28.04 -4.89 1.36
CA LYS A 377 29.13 -4.17 2.05
C LYS A 377 29.00 -4.10 3.58
N GLN A 378 28.03 -4.81 4.15
CA GLN A 378 27.87 -5.02 5.59
C GLN A 378 27.99 -6.52 5.87
#